data_AF-A0A6G3XRG7-F1
#
_entry.id   AF-A0A6G3XRG7-F1
#
_cell.length_a   1.000
_cell.length_b   1.000
_cell.length_c   1.000
_cell.angle_alpha   90.00
_cell.angle_beta   90.00
_cell.angle_gamma   90.00
#
_symmetry.space_group_name_H-M   'P 1'
#
loop_
_entity.id
_entity.type
_entity.pdbx_description
1 polymer ?
#
loop_
_entity_poly.entity_id
_entity_poly.type
_entity_poly.pdbx_seq_one_letter_code
_entity_poly.pdbx_strand_id
1 'polypeptide(L)'
;MARSLPARPPAPVLAGLLLKAEDGALSFSSFDYEVSARVSVDAEIDEDGTVLVSGRLLADICRALPNRPVEISTDGVRATVVCGSSRFTLHTLPVEEYPALPQMPTATGTVPGEVFASAAAQVAIAAGRDDTLPVLTGVRIEIEGDTVTLASTDRYRFAVR
;
A
#
# COMPACT_ATOMS: atom_id res chain seq x y z
N MET A 1 -3.21 2.31 -0.09
CA MET A 1 -2.58 2.72 1.18
C MET A 1 -3.34 2.22 2.39
N ALA A 2 -4.30 2.94 2.97
CA ALA A 2 -4.93 2.42 4.20
C ALA A 2 -5.70 1.08 4.03
N ARG A 3 -6.13 0.75 2.80
CA ARG A 3 -6.74 -0.55 2.45
C ARG A 3 -5.74 -1.72 2.39
N SER A 4 -4.44 -1.44 2.22
CA SER A 4 -3.37 -2.46 2.20
C SER A 4 -2.74 -2.66 3.57
N LEU A 5 -3.27 -2.01 4.62
CA LEU A 5 -2.83 -2.26 5.99
C LEU A 5 -3.53 -3.50 6.54
N PRO A 6 -2.83 -4.32 7.32
CA PRO A 6 -3.39 -5.55 7.90
C PRO A 6 -4.48 -5.20 8.92
N ALA A 7 -5.60 -5.92 8.90
CA ALA A 7 -6.71 -5.69 9.81
C ALA A 7 -6.35 -5.97 11.28
N ARG A 8 -5.40 -6.90 11.51
CA ARG A 8 -4.83 -7.24 12.81
C ARG A 8 -3.32 -7.41 12.64
N PRO A 9 -2.54 -6.32 12.72
CA PRO A 9 -1.09 -6.40 12.56
C PRO A 9 -0.48 -7.21 13.70
N PRO A 10 0.58 -7.99 13.42
CA PRO A 10 1.30 -8.73 14.47
C PRO A 10 2.10 -7.80 15.41
N ALA A 11 2.39 -6.57 14.99
CA ALA A 11 3.04 -5.54 15.79
C ALA A 11 2.38 -4.16 15.56
N PRO A 12 2.20 -3.31 16.59
CA PRO A 12 1.53 -2.01 16.47
C PRO A 12 2.11 -1.09 15.38
N VAL A 13 3.43 -1.11 15.17
CA VAL A 13 4.11 -0.30 14.15
C VAL A 13 3.65 -0.63 12.72
N LEU A 14 3.20 -1.85 12.46
CA LEU A 14 2.68 -2.28 11.15
C LEU A 14 1.24 -1.79 10.87
N ALA A 15 0.56 -1.21 11.87
CA ALA A 15 -0.63 -0.39 11.63
C ALA A 15 -0.27 0.99 11.04
N GLY A 16 1.02 1.32 11.03
CA GLY A 16 1.56 2.59 10.61
C GLY A 16 1.64 2.74 9.10
N LEU A 17 1.44 3.98 8.63
CA LEU A 17 1.78 4.43 7.30
C LEU A 17 3.04 5.28 7.42
N LEU A 18 4.11 4.86 6.74
CA LEU A 18 5.37 5.57 6.71
C LEU A 18 5.24 6.71 5.70
N LEU A 19 5.41 7.95 6.16
CA LEU A 19 5.44 9.15 5.35
C LEU A 19 6.91 9.56 5.20
N LYS A 20 7.36 9.74 3.97
CA LYS A 20 8.71 10.23 3.68
C LYS A 20 8.62 11.38 2.68
N ALA A 21 9.07 12.54 3.11
CA ALA A 21 9.18 13.76 2.32
C ALA A 21 10.66 13.93 1.92
N GLU A 22 10.94 13.83 0.64
CA GLU A 22 12.25 14.09 0.04
C GLU A 22 12.08 14.42 -1.46
N ASP A 23 13.06 15.09 -2.07
CA ASP A 23 13.13 15.30 -3.53
C ASP A 23 11.86 15.89 -4.17
N GLY A 24 11.13 16.74 -3.44
CA GLY A 24 9.87 17.36 -3.92
C GLY A 24 8.67 16.41 -3.99
N ALA A 25 8.76 15.24 -3.35
CA ALA A 25 7.69 14.25 -3.32
C ALA A 25 7.40 13.75 -1.90
N LEU A 26 6.11 13.65 -1.57
CA LEU A 26 5.66 12.96 -0.38
C LEU A 26 5.29 11.52 -0.75
N SER A 27 6.05 10.57 -0.23
CA SER A 27 5.76 9.15 -0.37
C SER A 27 5.07 8.59 0.86
N PHE A 28 4.09 7.74 0.62
CA PHE A 28 3.40 6.94 1.62
C PHE A 28 3.77 5.49 1.41
N SER A 29 4.07 4.76 2.48
CA SER A 29 4.36 3.32 2.40
C SER A 29 3.66 2.52 3.49
N SER A 30 3.13 1.35 3.12
CA SER A 30 2.57 0.35 4.04
C SER A 30 3.25 -1.01 3.85
N PHE A 31 3.32 -1.81 4.91
CA PHE A 31 3.96 -3.11 4.92
C PHE A 31 3.34 -4.06 5.96
N ASP A 32 3.19 -5.34 5.61
CA ASP A 32 2.67 -6.38 6.51
C ASP A 32 3.46 -7.71 6.49
N TYR A 33 4.71 -7.68 6.05
CA TYR A 33 5.60 -8.83 5.77
C TYR A 33 5.32 -9.61 4.50
N GLU A 34 4.11 -9.56 3.95
CA GLU A 34 3.77 -10.25 2.70
C GLU A 34 3.61 -9.26 1.54
N VAL A 35 2.97 -8.12 1.81
CA VAL A 35 2.64 -7.08 0.86
C VAL A 35 3.26 -5.76 1.32
N SER A 36 3.92 -5.08 0.38
CA SER A 36 4.30 -3.68 0.50
C SER A 36 3.57 -2.85 -0.55
N ALA A 37 3.21 -1.62 -0.20
CA ALA A 37 2.67 -0.66 -1.16
C ALA A 37 3.34 0.69 -0.95
N ARG A 38 3.73 1.35 -2.05
CA ARG A 38 4.28 2.70 -2.08
C ARG A 38 3.52 3.56 -3.11
N VAL A 39 3.21 4.79 -2.75
CA VAL A 39 2.60 5.81 -3.62
C VAL A 39 3.30 7.11 -3.29
N SER A 40 3.72 7.82 -4.33
CA SER A 40 4.29 9.14 -4.22
C SER A 40 3.34 10.15 -4.85
N VAL A 41 3.28 11.33 -4.23
CA VAL A 41 2.59 12.50 -4.77
C VAL A 41 3.55 13.67 -4.76
N ASP A 42 3.47 14.53 -5.76
CA ASP A 42 4.22 15.77 -5.76
C ASP A 42 3.76 16.63 -4.58
N ALA A 43 4.72 17.19 -3.85
CA ALA A 43 4.46 18.01 -2.67
C ALA A 43 5.50 19.12 -2.55
N GLU A 44 5.08 20.28 -2.06
CA GLU A 44 6.01 21.30 -1.59
C GLU A 44 6.60 20.84 -0.26
N ILE A 45 7.93 20.77 -0.19
CA ILE A 45 8.66 20.26 0.97
C ILE A 45 9.49 21.39 1.55
N ASP A 46 9.12 21.82 2.74
CA ASP A 46 9.88 22.80 3.52
C ASP A 46 11.09 22.13 4.22
N GLU A 47 10.89 20.91 4.75
CA GLU A 47 11.91 20.14 5.45
C GLU A 47 11.78 18.64 5.10
N ASP A 48 12.90 18.05 4.66
CA ASP A 48 12.98 16.61 4.42
C ASP A 48 12.79 15.84 5.73
N GLY A 49 12.06 14.73 5.68
CA GLY A 49 11.76 14.01 6.89
C GLY A 49 11.05 12.69 6.69
N THR A 50 11.05 11.89 7.74
CA THR A 50 10.32 10.63 7.80
C THR A 50 9.54 10.54 9.10
N VAL A 51 8.27 10.16 9.01
CA VAL A 51 7.40 9.95 10.16
C VAL A 51 6.51 8.75 9.96
N LEU A 52 6.28 8.00 11.02
CA LEU A 52 5.32 6.88 11.03
C LEU A 52 4.10 7.29 11.84
N VAL A 53 2.90 7.18 11.26
CA VAL A 53 1.64 7.52 11.94
C VAL A 53 0.60 6.43 11.70
N SER A 54 -0.44 6.36 12.53
CA SER A 54 -1.55 5.42 12.29
C SER A 54 -2.18 5.66 10.91
N GLY A 55 -2.03 4.70 10.00
CA GLY A 55 -2.49 4.85 8.62
C GLY A 55 -4.01 4.87 8.49
N ARG A 56 -4.71 4.14 9.37
CA ARG A 56 -6.18 4.18 9.44
C ARG A 56 -6.66 5.57 9.88
N LEU A 57 -6.11 6.11 10.98
CA LEU A 57 -6.51 7.41 11.49
C LEU A 57 -6.20 8.53 10.48
N LEU A 58 -5.01 8.52 9.87
CA LEU A 58 -4.66 9.49 8.83
C LEU A 58 -5.63 9.42 7.65
N ALA A 59 -5.99 8.23 7.19
CA ALA A 59 -6.96 8.09 6.10
C ALA A 59 -8.36 8.55 6.49
N ASP A 60 -8.79 8.30 7.74
CA ASP A 60 -10.07 8.78 8.25
C ASP A 60 -10.09 10.32 8.32
N ILE A 61 -8.99 10.94 8.78
CA ILE A 61 -8.81 12.41 8.75
C ILE A 61 -8.89 12.93 7.32
N CYS A 62 -8.08 12.41 6.40
CA CYS A 62 -8.03 12.89 5.01
C CYS A 62 -9.39 12.79 4.31
N ARG A 63 -10.22 11.78 4.61
CA ARG A 63 -11.59 11.68 4.06
C ARG A 63 -12.55 12.74 4.59
N ALA A 64 -12.30 13.27 5.78
CA ALA A 64 -13.12 14.30 6.41
C ALA A 64 -12.65 15.72 6.07
N LEU A 65 -11.47 15.89 5.45
CA LEU A 65 -10.94 17.20 5.09
C LEU A 65 -11.70 17.81 3.91
N PRO A 66 -11.87 19.15 3.89
CA PRO A 66 -12.38 19.84 2.71
C PRO A 66 -11.38 19.76 1.57
N ASN A 67 -11.84 19.98 0.33
CA ASN A 67 -10.97 20.02 -0.85
C ASN A 67 -10.15 21.33 -0.89
N ARG A 68 -9.10 21.40 -0.07
CA ARG A 68 -8.17 22.52 0.09
C ARG A 68 -6.75 21.97 0.33
N PRO A 69 -5.69 22.80 0.19
CA PRO A 69 -4.34 22.39 0.54
C PRO A 69 -4.25 21.82 1.96
N VAL A 70 -3.44 20.77 2.10
CA VAL A 70 -3.19 20.07 3.37
C VAL A 70 -1.73 20.23 3.71
N GLU A 71 -1.45 20.76 4.88
CA GLU A 71 -0.10 20.89 5.43
C GLU A 71 0.11 19.78 6.46
N ILE A 72 1.27 19.12 6.39
CA ILE A 72 1.68 18.09 7.34
C ILE A 72 3.02 18.51 7.93
N SER A 73 3.08 18.68 9.24
CA SER A 73 4.31 18.98 9.98
C SER A 73 4.50 18.01 11.15
N THR A 74 5.72 17.85 11.65
CA THR A 74 6.01 16.96 12.78
C THR A 74 6.99 17.61 13.74
N ASP A 75 6.80 17.39 15.05
CA ASP A 75 7.77 17.74 16.09
C ASP A 75 8.59 16.52 16.56
N GLY A 76 8.49 15.41 15.83
CA GLY A 76 9.08 14.11 16.15
C GLY A 76 8.16 13.21 16.99
N VAL A 77 7.42 13.77 17.95
CA VAL A 77 6.51 13.03 18.83
C VAL A 77 5.08 13.03 18.29
N ARG A 78 4.73 14.08 17.54
CA ARG A 78 3.40 14.29 16.98
C ARG A 78 3.49 14.80 15.55
N ALA A 79 2.65 14.23 14.69
CA ALA A 79 2.37 14.77 13.37
C ALA A 79 1.12 15.64 13.43
N THR A 80 1.17 16.85 12.89
CA THR A 80 0.05 17.78 12.79
C THR A 80 -0.39 17.86 11.33
N VAL A 81 -1.69 17.71 11.11
CA VAL A 81 -2.33 17.85 9.79
C VAL A 81 -3.25 19.07 9.84
N VAL A 82 -2.99 20.07 8.98
CA VAL A 82 -3.76 21.31 8.90
C VAL A 82 -4.40 21.44 7.52
N CYS A 83 -5.67 21.82 7.49
CA CYS A 83 -6.38 22.11 6.26
C CYS A 83 -7.42 23.21 6.51
N GLY A 84 -7.11 24.44 6.11
CA GLY A 84 -7.92 25.62 6.45
C GLY A 84 -8.04 25.80 7.97
N SER A 85 -9.26 25.79 8.50
CA SER A 85 -9.52 25.89 9.95
C SER A 85 -9.44 24.56 10.70
N SER A 86 -9.32 23.44 9.98
CA SER A 86 -9.23 22.11 10.59
C SER A 86 -7.79 21.80 10.96
N ARG A 87 -7.59 21.33 12.20
CA ARG A 87 -6.29 20.92 12.73
C ARG A 87 -6.43 19.60 13.47
N PHE A 88 -5.63 18.62 13.08
CA PHE A 88 -5.56 17.31 13.71
C PHE A 88 -4.13 17.04 14.18
N THR A 89 -4.00 16.33 15.28
CA THR A 89 -2.69 15.92 15.81
C THR A 89 -2.72 14.42 16.04
N LEU A 90 -1.75 13.71 15.47
CA LEU A 90 -1.54 12.28 15.60
C LEU A 90 -0.27 12.03 16.39
N HIS A 91 -0.28 11.02 17.26
CA HIS A 91 0.96 10.51 17.82
C HIS A 91 1.76 9.78 16.74
N THR A 92 3.06 10.04 16.71
CA THR A 92 3.98 9.29 15.86
C THR A 92 4.27 7.93 16.50
N LEU A 93 4.68 7.00 15.65
CA LEU A 93 5.17 5.68 16.02
C LEU A 93 6.70 5.65 15.81
N PRO A 94 7.44 4.81 16.53
CA PRO A 94 8.89 4.68 16.35
C PRO A 94 9.22 4.23 14.92
N VAL A 95 9.88 5.09 14.15
CA VAL A 95 10.23 4.82 12.75
C VAL A 95 11.30 3.73 12.67
N GLU A 96 12.21 3.70 13.63
CA GLU A 96 13.30 2.75 13.79
C GLU A 96 12.83 1.31 14.03
N GLU A 97 11.60 1.13 14.52
CA GLU A 97 10.97 -0.18 14.67
C GLU A 97 10.25 -0.63 13.40
N TYR A 98 10.07 0.26 12.42
CA TYR A 98 9.42 -0.08 11.16
C TYR A 98 10.39 -0.84 10.25
N PRO A 99 10.00 -2.02 9.72
CA PRO A 99 10.87 -2.79 8.85
C PRO A 99 11.28 -2.01 7.61
N ALA A 100 12.50 -2.28 7.13
CA ALA A 100 12.94 -1.79 5.83
C ALA A 100 12.03 -2.37 4.74
N LEU A 101 11.53 -1.48 3.88
CA LEU A 101 10.68 -1.88 2.77
C LEU A 101 11.51 -2.67 1.73
N PRO A 102 10.97 -3.76 1.16
CA PRO A 102 11.68 -4.52 0.15
C PRO A 102 11.96 -3.65 -1.08
N GLN A 103 13.09 -3.90 -1.74
CA GLN A 103 13.40 -3.27 -3.02
C GLN A 103 12.56 -3.90 -4.13
N MET A 104 12.07 -3.07 -5.05
CA MET A 104 11.36 -3.57 -6.22
C MET A 104 12.34 -4.30 -7.14
N PRO A 105 11.99 -5.51 -7.63
CA PRO A 105 12.79 -6.19 -8.63
C PRO A 105 12.77 -5.41 -9.95
N THR A 106 13.72 -5.72 -10.83
CA THR A 106 13.74 -5.17 -12.19
C THR A 106 12.45 -5.51 -12.93
N ALA A 107 11.88 -4.53 -13.64
CA ALA A 107 10.66 -4.74 -14.42
C ALA A 107 10.88 -5.82 -15.50
N THR A 108 10.01 -6.83 -15.51
CA THR A 108 10.01 -7.89 -16.52
C THR A 108 9.30 -7.45 -17.82
N GLY A 109 8.35 -6.52 -17.73
CA GLY A 109 7.57 -6.03 -18.85
C GLY A 109 6.49 -5.04 -18.41
N THR A 110 5.65 -4.61 -19.35
CA THR A 110 4.51 -3.71 -19.07
C THR A 110 3.28 -4.18 -19.82
N VAL A 111 2.12 -4.01 -19.18
CA VAL A 111 0.80 -4.33 -19.76
C VAL A 111 -0.18 -3.20 -19.44
N PRO A 112 -1.23 -2.99 -20.25
CA PRO A 112 -2.30 -2.05 -19.90
C PRO A 112 -2.97 -2.47 -18.58
N GLY A 113 -3.00 -1.57 -17.60
CA GLY A 113 -3.48 -1.87 -16.25
C GLY A 113 -4.95 -2.33 -16.21
N GLU A 114 -5.81 -1.75 -17.05
CA GLU A 114 -7.23 -2.15 -17.15
C GLU A 114 -7.39 -3.58 -17.66
N VAL A 115 -6.57 -3.97 -18.64
CA VAL A 115 -6.58 -5.33 -19.21
C VAL A 115 -6.11 -6.34 -18.16
N PHE A 116 -5.01 -6.03 -17.45
CA PHE A 116 -4.50 -6.88 -16.39
C PHE A 116 -5.49 -7.01 -15.22
N ALA A 117 -6.12 -5.91 -14.79
CA ALA A 117 -7.12 -5.93 -13.73
C ALA A 117 -8.35 -6.79 -14.10
N SER A 118 -8.80 -6.70 -15.36
CA SER A 118 -9.89 -7.53 -15.87
C SER A 118 -9.52 -9.02 -15.90
N ALA A 119 -8.35 -9.36 -16.43
CA ALA A 119 -7.86 -10.73 -16.46
C ALA A 119 -7.69 -11.32 -15.06
N ALA A 120 -7.08 -10.56 -14.14
CA ALA A 120 -6.90 -10.95 -12.74
C ALA A 120 -8.25 -11.20 -12.04
N ALA A 121 -9.24 -10.33 -12.25
CA ALA A 121 -10.58 -10.52 -11.68
C ALA A 121 -11.28 -11.79 -12.20
N GLN A 122 -11.09 -12.11 -13.48
CA GLN A 122 -11.69 -13.29 -14.10
C GLN A 122 -11.09 -14.60 -13.59
N VAL A 123 -9.78 -14.64 -13.30
CA VAL A 123 -9.13 -15.84 -12.77
C VAL A 123 -9.20 -15.92 -11.25
N ALA A 124 -9.11 -14.82 -10.50
CA ALA A 124 -9.07 -14.84 -9.04
C ALA A 124 -10.28 -15.53 -8.40
N ILE A 125 -11.44 -15.53 -9.08
CA ILE A 125 -12.64 -16.21 -8.60
C ILE A 125 -12.45 -17.73 -8.45
N ALA A 126 -11.58 -18.36 -9.25
CA ALA A 126 -11.31 -19.80 -9.22
C ALA A 126 -10.16 -20.19 -8.29
N ALA A 127 -9.46 -19.24 -7.65
CA ALA A 127 -8.47 -19.56 -6.63
C ALA A 127 -9.14 -20.12 -5.36
N GLY A 128 -8.48 -21.08 -4.73
CA GLY A 128 -8.86 -21.63 -3.43
C GLY A 128 -8.78 -20.57 -2.33
N ARG A 129 -9.55 -20.77 -1.26
CA ARG A 129 -9.54 -19.94 -0.04
C ARG A 129 -9.13 -20.73 1.20
N ASP A 130 -8.64 -21.95 0.99
CA ASP A 130 -8.21 -22.86 2.04
C ASP A 130 -6.69 -22.75 2.19
N ASP A 131 -6.28 -22.09 3.27
CA ASP A 131 -4.86 -21.85 3.58
C ASP A 131 -4.10 -23.15 3.90
N THR A 132 -4.79 -24.29 4.10
CA THR A 132 -4.12 -25.60 4.23
C THR A 132 -3.52 -26.09 2.91
N LEU A 133 -3.91 -25.48 1.79
CA LEU A 133 -3.40 -25.75 0.45
C LEU A 133 -2.92 -24.48 -0.25
N PRO A 134 -1.80 -23.87 0.20
CA PRO A 134 -1.33 -22.57 -0.30
C PRO A 134 -1.08 -22.53 -1.81
N VAL A 135 -0.78 -23.68 -2.43
CA VAL A 135 -0.60 -23.77 -3.90
C VAL A 135 -1.88 -23.39 -4.66
N LEU A 136 -3.05 -23.52 -4.05
CA LEU A 136 -4.34 -23.22 -4.66
C LEU A 136 -4.82 -21.79 -4.37
N THR A 137 -4.23 -21.09 -3.41
CA THR A 137 -4.65 -19.72 -3.05
C THR A 137 -4.06 -18.66 -3.99
N GLY A 138 -3.07 -19.04 -4.79
CA GLY A 138 -2.40 -18.16 -5.76
C GLY A 138 -3.02 -18.14 -7.15
N VAL A 139 -2.58 -17.16 -7.94
CA VAL A 139 -2.78 -17.11 -9.40
C VAL A 139 -1.42 -17.37 -10.05
N ARG A 140 -1.34 -18.38 -10.92
CA ARG A 140 -0.17 -18.65 -11.76
C ARG A 140 -0.09 -17.59 -12.84
N ILE A 141 1.07 -16.95 -12.97
CA ILE A 141 1.38 -16.03 -14.06
C ILE A 141 2.52 -16.66 -14.88
N GLU A 142 2.26 -16.87 -16.16
CA GLU A 142 3.21 -17.42 -17.13
C GLU A 142 3.48 -16.37 -18.20
N ILE A 143 4.76 -16.12 -18.52
CA ILE A 143 5.18 -15.08 -19.46
C ILE A 143 5.98 -15.76 -20.56
N GLU A 144 5.46 -15.71 -21.79
CA GLU A 144 6.08 -16.26 -23.00
C GLU A 144 6.15 -15.17 -24.07
N GLY A 145 7.30 -14.52 -24.18
CA GLY A 145 7.49 -13.41 -25.11
C GLY A 145 6.57 -12.22 -24.80
N ASP A 146 5.65 -11.93 -25.72
CA ASP A 146 4.65 -10.86 -25.60
C ASP A 146 3.32 -11.33 -24.97
N THR A 147 3.22 -12.61 -24.63
CA THR A 147 2.01 -13.23 -24.10
C THR A 147 2.14 -13.48 -22.60
N VAL A 148 1.13 -13.05 -21.84
CA VAL A 148 1.01 -13.30 -20.40
C VAL A 148 -0.25 -14.12 -20.17
N THR A 149 -0.09 -15.31 -19.58
CA THR A 149 -1.20 -16.21 -19.23
C THR A 149 -1.39 -16.22 -17.72
N LEU A 150 -2.62 -15.99 -17.27
CA LEU A 150 -3.03 -16.08 -15.87
C LEU A 150 -3.89 -17.33 -15.68
N ALA A 151 -3.62 -18.13 -14.64
CA ALA A 151 -4.42 -19.32 -14.34
C ALA A 151 -4.61 -19.55 -12.83
N SER A 152 -5.76 -20.12 -12.44
CA SER A 152 -6.06 -20.46 -11.04
C SER A 152 -7.05 -21.63 -10.95
N THR A 153 -7.07 -22.30 -9.79
CA THR A 153 -8.00 -23.40 -9.51
C THR A 153 -8.17 -23.65 -8.01
N ASP A 154 -9.34 -24.16 -7.64
CA ASP A 154 -9.70 -24.60 -6.28
C ASP A 154 -9.96 -26.12 -6.25
N ARG A 155 -9.49 -26.86 -7.28
CA ARG A 155 -9.78 -28.28 -7.61
C ARG A 155 -11.14 -28.57 -8.24
N TYR A 156 -12.11 -27.66 -8.14
CA TYR A 156 -13.46 -27.87 -8.69
C TYR A 156 -13.66 -27.11 -10.00
N ARG A 157 -13.03 -25.95 -10.12
CA ARG A 157 -13.07 -25.10 -11.30
C ARG A 157 -11.67 -24.64 -11.67
N PHE A 158 -11.50 -24.34 -12.94
CA PHE A 158 -10.27 -23.84 -13.53
C PHE A 158 -10.58 -22.62 -14.37
N ALA A 159 -9.80 -21.55 -14.19
CA ALA A 159 -9.91 -20.33 -15.00
C ALA A 159 -8.55 -20.01 -15.61
N VAL A 160 -8.56 -19.60 -16.88
CA VAL A 160 -7.36 -19.17 -17.62
C VAL A 160 -7.67 -17.94 -18.47
N ARG A 161 -6.75 -16.98 -18.52
CA ARG A 161 -6.84 -15.76 -19.33
C ARG A 161 -5.50 -15.37 -19.91
#